data_AF-A0A2H3ARP4-F1
#
_entry.id   AF-A0A2H3ARP4-F1
#
_cell.length_a   1.000
_cell.length_b   1.000
_cell.length_c   1.000
_cell.angle_alpha   90.00
_cell.angle_beta   90.00
_cell.angle_gamma   90.00
#
_symmetry.space_group_name_H-M   'P 1'
#
loop_
_entity.id
_entity.type
_entity.pdbx_description
1 polymer ?
#
loop_
_entity_poly.entity_id
_entity_poly.type
_entity_poly.pdbx_seq_one_letter_code
_entity_poly.pdbx_strand_id
1 'polypeptide(L)'
;SLLRSNDPLLEVEKADLRELVHGSHSALAALDQQIIEARQALDSLIQKRQTAQSDIKDAKILLHPIRSVPDDVLSEIFQHCAGIFLGSPDSLDLCNCPWTLSYISRRWRDLSLSLPRLW
;
A
#
# COMPACT_ATOMS: atom_id res chain seq x y z
N SER A 1 12.39 9.60 -55.02
CA SER A 1 11.30 10.06 -54.14
C SER A 1 11.26 11.57 -54.22
N LEU A 2 10.08 12.19 -54.08
CA LEU A 2 9.94 13.66 -54.05
C LEU A 2 10.79 14.30 -52.92
N LEU A 3 11.08 13.54 -51.86
CA LEU A 3 12.00 13.92 -50.77
C LEU A 3 13.49 13.96 -51.18
N ARG A 4 13.84 13.60 -52.42
CA ARG A 4 15.22 13.58 -52.94
C ARG A 4 15.43 14.46 -54.17
N SER A 5 14.39 15.16 -54.66
CA SER A 5 14.51 16.15 -55.74
C SER A 5 14.08 17.53 -55.23
N ASN A 6 14.75 18.59 -55.69
CA ASN A 6 14.41 19.99 -55.39
C ASN A 6 13.49 20.62 -56.45
N ASP A 7 12.94 19.81 -57.37
CA ASP A 7 12.00 20.29 -58.37
C ASP A 7 10.73 20.85 -57.69
N PRO A 8 10.17 21.97 -58.18
CA PRO A 8 8.96 22.53 -57.62
C PRO A 8 7.77 21.58 -57.83
N LEU A 9 7.03 21.31 -56.75
CA LEU A 9 5.81 20.51 -56.78
C LEU A 9 4.73 21.16 -57.67
N LEU A 10 3.93 20.33 -58.32
CA LEU A 10 2.71 20.78 -59.00
C LEU A 10 1.70 21.28 -57.97
N GLU A 11 0.84 22.23 -58.37
CA GLU A 11 -0.17 22.80 -57.45
C GLU A 11 -1.16 21.77 -56.92
N VAL A 12 -1.46 20.72 -57.70
CA VAL A 12 -2.31 19.59 -57.26
C VAL A 12 -1.62 18.79 -56.15
N GLU A 13 -0.33 18.46 -56.31
CA GLU A 13 0.45 17.76 -55.29
C GLU A 13 0.56 18.57 -54.00
N LYS A 14 0.68 19.91 -54.11
CA LYS A 14 0.66 20.80 -52.93
C LYS A 14 -0.69 20.82 -52.24
N ALA A 15 -1.79 20.76 -52.99
CA ALA A 15 -3.14 20.72 -52.42
C ALA A 15 -3.37 19.41 -51.66
N ASP A 16 -3.06 18.27 -52.29
CA ASP A 16 -3.20 16.94 -51.68
C ASP A 16 -2.35 16.81 -50.40
N LEU A 17 -1.12 17.32 -50.42
CA LEU A 17 -0.25 17.32 -49.23
C LEU A 17 -0.79 18.22 -48.11
N ARG A 18 -1.38 19.37 -48.43
CA ARG A 18 -1.99 20.24 -47.41
C ARG A 18 -3.20 19.57 -46.77
N GLU A 19 -4.05 18.92 -47.56
CA GLU A 19 -5.19 18.17 -47.06
C GLU A 19 -4.75 17.00 -46.18
N LEU A 20 -3.74 16.23 -46.62
CA LEU A 20 -3.14 15.15 -45.83
C LEU A 20 -2.57 15.64 -44.50
N VAL A 21 -1.82 16.75 -44.52
CA VAL A 21 -1.25 17.37 -43.32
C VAL A 21 -2.36 17.82 -42.38
N HIS A 22 -3.41 18.45 -42.90
CA HIS A 22 -4.54 18.91 -42.10
C HIS A 22 -5.30 17.73 -41.45
N GLY A 23 -5.60 16.69 -42.23
CA GLY A 23 -6.23 15.47 -41.71
C GLY A 23 -5.36 14.76 -40.67
N SER A 24 -4.04 14.73 -40.88
CA SER A 24 -3.08 14.15 -39.93
C SER A 24 -3.04 14.93 -38.62
N HIS A 25 -3.12 16.27 -38.65
CA HIS A 25 -3.20 17.08 -37.44
C HIS A 25 -4.47 16.79 -36.63
N SER A 26 -5.62 16.63 -37.30
CA SER A 26 -6.87 16.27 -36.63
C SER A 26 -6.79 14.87 -35.98
N ALA A 27 -6.24 13.89 -36.70
CA ALA A 27 -6.04 12.54 -36.16
C ALA A 27 -5.08 12.52 -34.96
N LEU A 28 -3.99 13.29 -35.01
CA LEU A 28 -3.07 13.44 -33.88
C LEU A 28 -3.76 14.05 -32.65
N ALA A 29 -4.54 15.12 -32.84
CA ALA A 29 -5.28 15.73 -31.73
C ALA A 29 -6.27 14.76 -31.08
N ALA A 30 -6.94 13.93 -31.89
CA ALA A 30 -7.85 12.89 -31.39
C ALA A 30 -7.10 11.80 -30.59
N LEU A 31 -5.90 11.42 -31.02
CA LEU A 31 -5.05 10.47 -30.29
C LEU A 31 -4.55 11.06 -28.98
N ASP A 32 -4.10 12.32 -28.99
CA ASP A 32 -3.67 13.02 -27.77
C ASP A 32 -4.81 13.10 -26.75
N GLN A 33 -6.03 13.39 -27.20
CA GLN A 33 -7.21 13.40 -26.34
C GLN A 33 -7.49 12.01 -25.72
N GLN A 34 -7.43 10.94 -26.52
CA GLN A 34 -7.58 9.58 -26.00
C GLN A 34 -6.48 9.22 -24.99
N ILE A 35 -5.25 9.67 -25.23
CA ILE A 35 -4.14 9.47 -24.29
C ILE A 35 -4.41 10.19 -22.96
N ILE A 36 -4.92 11.42 -22.99
CA ILE A 36 -5.27 12.18 -21.80
C ILE A 36 -6.36 11.44 -21.00
N GLU A 37 -7.44 11.02 -21.67
CA GLU A 37 -8.55 10.30 -21.04
C GLU A 37 -8.10 8.96 -20.42
N ALA A 38 -7.27 8.19 -21.15
CA ALA A 38 -6.73 6.94 -20.65
C ALA A 38 -5.83 7.15 -19.41
N ARG A 39 -5.02 8.22 -19.40
CA ARG A 39 -4.18 8.57 -18.23
C ARG A 39 -5.04 8.93 -17.03
N GLN A 40 -6.09 9.74 -17.21
CA GLN A 40 -7.00 10.09 -16.12
C GLN A 40 -7.73 8.87 -15.55
N ALA A 41 -8.17 7.95 -16.43
CA ALA A 41 -8.79 6.71 -16.01
C ALA A 41 -7.80 5.83 -15.22
N LEU A 42 -6.55 5.74 -15.68
CA LEU A 42 -5.50 5.01 -14.99
C LEU A 42 -5.21 5.60 -13.60
N ASP A 43 -5.07 6.92 -13.49
CA ASP A 43 -4.81 7.60 -12.22
C ASP A 43 -5.95 7.34 -11.20
N SER A 44 -7.20 7.39 -11.66
CA SER A 44 -8.37 7.05 -10.83
C SER A 44 -8.31 5.60 -10.32
N LEU A 45 -7.95 4.65 -11.18
CA LEU A 45 -7.81 3.24 -10.80
C LEU A 45 -6.67 3.02 -9.81
N ILE A 46 -5.54 3.72 -9.98
CA ILE A 46 -4.41 3.67 -9.04
C ILE A 46 -4.84 4.16 -7.66
N GLN A 47 -5.55 5.29 -7.58
CA GLN A 47 -6.06 5.82 -6.31
C GLN A 47 -7.02 4.83 -5.63
N LYS A 48 -8.00 4.30 -6.37
CA LYS A 48 -8.95 3.30 -5.84
C LYS A 48 -8.23 2.06 -5.30
N ARG A 49 -7.19 1.59 -6.02
CA ARG A 49 -6.37 0.47 -5.58
C ARG A 49 -5.64 0.79 -4.27
N GLN A 50 -5.05 1.98 -4.14
CA GLN A 50 -4.36 2.40 -2.93
C GLN A 50 -5.31 2.46 -1.73
N THR A 51 -6.51 3.03 -1.90
CA THR A 51 -7.54 3.05 -0.84
C THR A 51 -7.91 1.64 -0.41
N ALA A 52 -8.24 0.75 -1.36
CA ALA A 52 -8.59 -0.64 -1.04
C ALA A 52 -7.45 -1.39 -0.32
N GLN A 53 -6.19 -1.13 -0.67
CA GLN A 53 -5.05 -1.70 0.03
C GLN A 53 -4.94 -1.19 1.48
N SER A 54 -5.21 0.09 1.73
CA SER A 54 -5.27 0.65 3.08
C SER A 54 -6.39 0.00 3.89
N ASP A 55 -7.60 -0.08 3.31
CA ASP A 55 -8.77 -0.67 3.98
C ASP A 55 -8.52 -2.13 4.37
N ILE A 56 -7.90 -2.92 3.49
CA ILE A 56 -7.52 -4.31 3.78
C ILE A 56 -6.52 -4.37 4.92
N LYS A 57 -5.52 -3.49 4.93
CA LYS A 57 -4.51 -3.44 6.00
C LYS A 57 -5.16 -3.10 7.34
N ASP A 58 -6.03 -2.10 7.36
CA ASP A 58 -6.71 -1.67 8.58
C ASP A 58 -7.67 -2.74 9.09
N ALA A 59 -8.43 -3.39 8.20
CA ALA A 59 -9.27 -4.53 8.53
C ALA A 59 -8.47 -5.68 9.14
N LYS A 60 -7.29 -6.03 8.59
CA LYS A 60 -6.41 -7.06 9.17
C LYS A 60 -5.92 -6.68 10.57
N ILE A 61 -5.61 -5.41 10.80
CA ILE A 61 -5.20 -4.91 12.11
C ILE A 61 -6.37 -4.98 13.10
N LEU A 62 -7.60 -4.65 12.67
CA LEU A 62 -8.80 -4.72 13.51
C LEU A 62 -9.21 -6.15 13.85
N LEU A 63 -9.15 -7.06 12.87
CA LEU A 63 -9.45 -8.47 13.01
C LEU A 63 -8.30 -9.29 13.62
N HIS A 64 -7.21 -8.63 14.02
CA HIS A 64 -6.07 -9.32 14.60
C HIS A 64 -6.51 -10.08 15.87
N PRO A 65 -6.26 -11.40 15.98
CA PRO A 65 -6.80 -12.24 17.07
C PRO A 65 -6.52 -11.70 18.47
N ILE A 66 -5.38 -11.03 18.64
CA ILE A 66 -4.98 -10.39 19.91
C ILE A 66 -5.99 -9.38 20.47
N ARG A 67 -6.84 -8.81 19.60
CA ARG A 67 -7.90 -7.86 20.00
C ARG A 67 -9.16 -8.55 20.50
N SER A 68 -9.41 -9.79 20.09
CA SER A 68 -10.58 -10.58 20.49
C SER A 68 -10.28 -11.65 21.53
N VAL A 69 -9.01 -11.96 21.79
CA VAL A 69 -8.65 -12.93 22.84
C VAL A 69 -9.13 -12.39 24.20
N PRO A 70 -9.89 -13.16 24.98
CA PRO A 70 -10.29 -12.82 26.35
C PRO A 70 -9.10 -12.63 27.31
N ASP A 71 -9.30 -11.86 28.38
CA ASP A 71 -8.23 -11.54 29.35
C ASP A 71 -7.77 -12.77 30.15
N ASP A 72 -8.65 -13.74 30.43
CA ASP A 72 -8.32 -14.99 31.10
C ASP A 72 -7.37 -15.86 30.25
N VAL A 73 -7.68 -16.02 28.95
CA VAL A 73 -6.81 -16.72 28.00
C VAL A 73 -5.45 -16.01 27.85
N LEU A 74 -5.45 -14.68 27.77
CA LEU A 74 -4.20 -13.91 27.75
C LEU A 74 -3.39 -14.09 29.05
N SER A 75 -4.06 -14.12 30.20
CA SER A 75 -3.43 -14.31 31.51
C SER A 75 -2.80 -15.69 31.65
N GLU A 76 -3.43 -16.73 31.08
CA GLU A 76 -2.89 -18.08 31.02
C GLU A 76 -1.64 -18.14 30.13
N ILE A 77 -1.69 -17.52 28.94
CA ILE A 77 -0.54 -17.39 28.05
C ILE A 77 0.62 -16.68 28.76
N PHE A 78 0.35 -15.58 29.48
CA PHE A 78 1.38 -14.83 30.20
C PHE A 78 2.06 -15.68 31.27
N GLN A 79 1.30 -16.47 32.03
CA GLN A 79 1.83 -17.36 33.06
C GLN A 79 2.69 -18.48 32.44
N HIS A 80 2.28 -19.03 31.29
CA HIS A 80 3.11 -19.99 30.56
C HIS A 80 4.40 -19.37 30.03
N CYS A 81 4.33 -18.16 29.46
CA CYS A 81 5.52 -17.44 29.02
C CYS A 81 6.47 -17.17 30.19
N ALA A 82 5.97 -16.63 31.30
CA ALA A 82 6.78 -16.41 32.50
C ALA A 82 7.46 -17.70 32.95
N GLY A 83 6.70 -18.81 33.04
CA GLY A 83 7.23 -20.13 33.40
C GLY A 83 8.35 -20.66 32.50
N ILE A 84 8.33 -20.35 31.20
CA ILE A 84 9.39 -20.72 30.24
C ILE A 84 10.65 -19.86 30.44
N PHE A 85 10.49 -18.58 30.79
CA PHE A 85 11.58 -17.62 30.97
C PHE A 85 12.16 -17.57 32.40
N LEU A 86 11.59 -18.32 33.35
CA LEU A 86 12.12 -18.50 34.72
C LEU A 86 13.53 -19.10 34.80
N GLY A 87 14.12 -19.51 33.67
CA GLY A 87 15.52 -19.95 33.58
C GLY A 87 16.54 -18.80 33.52
N SER A 88 16.12 -17.55 33.38
CA SER A 88 17.01 -16.39 33.36
C SER A 88 17.30 -15.89 34.79
N PRO A 89 18.56 -15.73 35.21
CA PRO A 89 18.92 -15.43 36.60
C PRO A 89 18.61 -14.00 37.04
N ASP A 90 18.21 -13.12 36.11
CA ASP A 90 18.05 -11.68 36.38
C ASP A 90 16.62 -11.20 36.08
N SER A 91 15.85 -10.95 37.15
CA SER A 91 14.48 -10.42 37.09
C SER A 91 14.43 -8.94 36.65
N LEU A 92 15.56 -8.25 36.61
CA LEU A 92 15.68 -6.86 36.18
C LEU A 92 16.03 -6.73 34.69
N ASP A 93 16.26 -7.84 33.99
CA ASP A 93 16.46 -7.81 32.54
C ASP A 93 15.13 -7.52 31.83
N LEU A 94 15.01 -6.27 31.37
CA LEU A 94 13.86 -5.77 30.62
C LEU A 94 13.64 -6.50 29.28
N CYS A 95 14.63 -7.27 28.80
CA CYS A 95 14.51 -8.11 27.61
C CYS A 95 13.81 -9.44 27.88
N ASN A 96 13.54 -9.79 29.14
CA ASN A 96 12.87 -11.04 29.53
C ASN A 96 11.41 -10.82 29.94
N CYS A 97 10.64 -11.91 29.96
CA CYS A 97 9.31 -11.94 30.57
C CYS A 97 9.46 -11.69 32.09
N PRO A 98 8.59 -10.89 32.73
CA PRO A 98 7.32 -10.34 32.22
C PRO A 98 7.41 -9.00 31.50
N TRP A 99 8.56 -8.32 31.52
CA TRP A 99 8.71 -6.97 30.98
C TRP A 99 8.35 -6.87 29.50
N THR A 100 8.77 -7.85 28.69
CA THR A 100 8.46 -7.92 27.25
C THR A 100 6.96 -7.95 26.94
N LEU A 101 6.14 -8.59 27.78
CA LEU A 101 4.69 -8.66 27.60
C LEU A 101 4.05 -7.27 27.77
N SER A 102 4.59 -6.46 28.67
CA SER A 102 4.11 -5.10 28.96
C SER A 102 4.41 -4.08 27.85
N TYR A 103 5.27 -4.42 26.88
CA TYR A 103 5.64 -3.54 25.76
C TYR A 103 4.77 -3.73 24.51
N ILE A 104 3.93 -4.77 24.45
CA ILE A 104 3.17 -5.13 23.23
C ILE A 104 1.97 -4.21 23.00
N SER A 105 1.15 -3.97 24.02
CA SER A 105 -0.01 -3.08 23.92
C SER A 105 -0.41 -2.52 25.28
N ARG A 106 -1.24 -1.47 25.30
CA ARG A 106 -1.82 -0.94 26.56
C ARG A 106 -2.57 -2.00 27.34
N ARG A 107 -3.45 -2.76 26.67
CA ARG A 107 -4.21 -3.86 27.28
C ARG A 107 -3.29 -4.93 27.88
N TRP A 108 -2.23 -5.31 27.17
CA TRP A 108 -1.26 -6.30 27.65
C TRP A 108 -0.48 -5.79 28.86
N ARG A 109 -0.10 -4.51 28.85
CA ARG A 109 0.53 -3.86 30.00
C ARG A 109 -0.38 -3.87 31.22
N ASP A 110 -1.60 -3.37 31.08
CA ASP A 110 -2.56 -3.27 32.17
C ASP A 110 -2.84 -4.67 32.77
N LEU A 111 -3.03 -5.68 31.90
CA LEU A 111 -3.24 -7.05 32.31
C LEU A 111 -1.99 -7.64 33.00
N SER A 112 -0.79 -7.46 32.44
CA SER A 112 0.47 -7.95 33.02
C SER A 112 0.77 -7.36 34.41
N LEU A 113 0.47 -6.08 34.61
CA LEU A 113 0.62 -5.42 35.91
C LEU A 113 -0.46 -5.84 36.91
N SER A 114 -1.65 -6.23 36.42
CA SER A 114 -2.74 -6.75 37.27
C SER A 114 -2.54 -8.20 37.75
N LEU A 115 -1.51 -8.89 37.26
CA LEU A 115 -1.20 -10.29 37.56
C LEU A 115 0.06 -10.36 38.46
N PRO A 116 -0.07 -10.36 39.81
CA PRO A 116 1.09 -10.39 40.71
C PRO A 116 1.99 -11.62 40.52
N ARG A 117 1.44 -12.73 40.03
CA ARG A 117 2.18 -13.99 39.82
C ARG A 117 3.21 -13.94 38.69
N LEU A 118 3.24 -12.88 37.89
CA LEU A 118 4.22 -12.70 36.82
C LEU A 118 5.53 -12.06 37.29
N TRP A 119 5.53 -11.45 38.48
CA TRP A 119 6.64 -10.69 39.08
C TRP A 119 7.21 -11.44 40.29
#